data_AF-A0A529F828-F1
#
_entry.id   AF-A0A529F828-F1
#
_cell.length_a   1.000
_cell.length_b   1.000
_cell.length_c   1.000
_cell.angle_alpha   90.00
_cell.angle_beta   90.00
_cell.angle_gamma   90.00
#
_symmetry.space_group_name_H-M   'P 1'
#
loop_
_entity.id
_entity.type
_entity.pdbx_description
1 polymer ?
#
loop_
_entity_poly.entity_id
_entity_poly.type
_entity_poly.pdbx_seq_one_letter_code
_entity_poly.pdbx_strand_id
1 'polypeptide(L)'
;SWDSKIADLDPAFRLAEAYPTSQLTIRDLFSHRSGLPGTAGDDLEDIGYDRAEILHRLRFVPPSSSFRAGYSYSNFGLTEGAVAAAMPTGKSW
;
A
#
# COMPACT_ATOMS: atom_id res chain seq x y z
N SER A 1 0.90 -12.58 9.79
CA SER A 1 -0.48 -12.52 10.29
C SER A 1 -1.13 -11.24 9.76
N TRP A 2 -2.41 -10.98 10.05
CA TRP A 2 -3.06 -9.72 9.64
C TRP A 2 -2.37 -8.47 10.18
N ASP A 3 -1.75 -8.57 11.36
CA ASP A 3 -1.09 -7.44 12.01
C ASP A 3 0.42 -7.36 11.69
N SER A 4 0.89 -8.18 10.74
CA SER A 4 2.25 -8.07 10.20
C SER A 4 2.41 -6.72 9.50
N LYS A 5 3.51 -6.04 9.80
CA LYS A 5 3.82 -4.73 9.23
C LYS A 5 4.32 -4.87 7.81
N ILE A 6 3.89 -3.96 6.95
CA ILE A 6 4.37 -3.89 5.56
C ILE A 6 5.86 -3.61 5.53
N ALA A 7 6.36 -2.69 6.38
CA ALA A 7 7.78 -2.37 6.45
C ALA A 7 8.70 -3.57 6.82
N ASP A 8 8.15 -4.62 7.47
CA ASP A 8 8.91 -5.84 7.79
C ASP A 8 8.88 -6.85 6.62
N LEU A 9 7.85 -6.80 5.77
CA LEU A 9 7.59 -7.73 4.67
C LEU A 9 8.13 -7.20 3.34
N ASP A 10 7.83 -5.94 3.04
CA ASP A 10 8.34 -5.14 1.92
C ASP A 10 8.94 -3.81 2.45
N PRO A 11 10.24 -3.79 2.77
CA PRO A 11 10.93 -2.57 3.23
C PRO A 11 11.06 -1.47 2.17
N ALA A 12 10.81 -1.78 0.89
CA ALA A 12 10.88 -0.81 -0.21
C ALA A 12 9.59 0.01 -0.33
N PHE A 13 8.44 -0.55 0.04
CA PHE A 13 7.17 0.15 0.03
C PHE A 13 7.14 1.28 1.07
N ARG A 14 6.65 2.46 0.65
CA ARG A 14 6.51 3.64 1.52
C ARG A 14 5.29 4.45 1.15
N LEU A 15 4.61 4.99 2.16
CA LEU A 15 3.62 6.06 2.01
C LEU A 15 4.32 7.42 2.08
N ALA A 16 3.60 8.50 1.81
CA ALA A 16 4.14 9.87 1.87
C ALA A 16 4.65 10.25 3.26
N GLU A 17 4.04 9.73 4.32
CA GLU A 17 4.39 10.04 5.71
C GLU A 17 5.19 8.91 6.38
N ALA A 18 6.15 9.28 7.23
CA ALA A 18 7.04 8.33 7.90
C ALA A 18 6.32 7.44 8.94
N TYR A 19 5.40 8.02 9.72
CA TYR A 19 4.70 7.26 10.76
C TYR A 19 3.80 6.16 10.17
N PRO A 20 2.88 6.45 9.21
CA PRO A 20 2.09 5.40 8.56
C PRO A 20 2.95 4.35 7.88
N THR A 21 4.02 4.76 7.17
CA THR A 21 4.97 3.82 6.55
C THR A 21 5.52 2.80 7.55
N SER A 22 5.86 3.22 8.77
CA SER A 22 6.43 2.33 9.81
C SER A 22 5.40 1.46 10.56
N GLN A 23 4.11 1.79 10.48
CA GLN A 23 3.05 1.17 11.28
C GLN A 23 1.97 0.46 10.46
N LEU A 24 1.95 0.68 9.14
CA LEU A 24 1.01 0.05 8.21
C LEU A 24 1.11 -1.47 8.28
N THR A 25 -0.04 -2.12 8.37
CA THR A 25 -0.16 -3.59 8.39
C THR A 25 -0.91 -4.13 7.17
N ILE A 26 -0.81 -5.44 6.95
CA ILE A 26 -1.66 -6.14 5.95
C ILE A 26 -3.13 -5.81 6.17
N ARG A 27 -3.61 -5.84 7.43
CA ARG A 27 -4.99 -5.51 7.79
C ARG A 27 -5.39 -4.11 7.33
N ASP A 28 -4.54 -3.11 7.55
CA ASP A 28 -4.84 -1.72 7.20
C ASP A 28 -5.05 -1.55 5.69
N LEU A 29 -4.26 -2.27 4.88
CA LEU A 29 -4.37 -2.26 3.43
C LEU A 29 -5.63 -2.98 2.93
N PHE A 30 -5.89 -4.19 3.41
CA PHE A 30 -7.09 -4.95 3.04
C PHE A 30 -8.41 -4.37 3.61
N SER A 31 -8.33 -3.51 4.63
CA SER A 31 -9.49 -2.79 5.19
C SER A 31 -9.63 -1.36 4.67
N HIS A 32 -8.76 -0.93 3.74
CA HIS A 32 -8.81 0.39 3.11
C HIS A 32 -8.65 1.55 4.12
N ARG A 33 -7.75 1.38 5.10
CA ARG A 33 -7.51 2.31 6.22
C ARG A 33 -6.09 2.90 6.25
N SER A 34 -5.34 2.77 5.15
CA SER A 34 -3.98 3.29 5.04
C SER A 34 -3.90 4.82 4.93
N GLY A 35 -4.99 5.46 4.53
CA GLY A 35 -5.02 6.88 4.16
C GLY A 35 -4.72 7.14 2.68
N LEU A 36 -4.47 6.10 1.87
CA LEU A 36 -4.34 6.25 0.42
C LEU A 36 -5.66 6.75 -0.20
N PRO A 37 -5.62 7.77 -1.08
CA PRO A 37 -6.75 8.13 -1.91
C PRO A 37 -7.16 6.97 -2.82
N GLY A 38 -8.44 6.90 -3.16
CA GLY A 38 -8.97 5.64 -3.64
C GLY A 38 -8.45 5.16 -4.99
N THR A 39 -8.24 6.07 -5.93
CA THR A 39 -7.73 5.75 -7.27
C THR A 39 -6.23 6.01 -7.40
N ALA A 40 -5.50 6.11 -6.28
CA ALA A 40 -4.07 6.40 -6.31
C ALA A 40 -3.31 5.27 -7.04
N GLY A 41 -2.69 5.61 -8.17
CA GLY A 41 -1.92 4.69 -9.01
C GLY A 41 -2.68 4.14 -10.22
N ASP A 42 -4.01 4.24 -10.26
CA ASP A 42 -4.83 3.74 -11.37
C ASP A 42 -4.49 4.49 -12.68
N ASP A 43 -4.25 5.79 -12.59
CA ASP A 43 -3.83 6.64 -13.71
C ASP A 43 -2.47 6.25 -14.30
N LEU A 44 -1.56 5.74 -13.45
CA LEU A 44 -0.27 5.22 -13.89
C LEU A 44 -0.42 3.86 -14.58
N GLU A 45 -1.31 3.00 -14.08
CA GLU A 45 -1.64 1.72 -14.74
C GLU A 45 -2.22 1.96 -16.14
N ASP A 46 -3.15 2.91 -16.28
CA ASP A 46 -3.81 3.27 -17.54
C ASP A 46 -2.82 3.70 -18.64
N ILE A 47 -1.69 4.28 -18.26
CA ILE A 47 -0.63 4.71 -19.20
C ILE A 47 0.55 3.73 -19.28
N GLY A 48 0.40 2.53 -18.72
CA GLY A 48 1.30 1.40 -18.93
C GLY A 48 2.50 1.32 -17.99
N TYR A 49 2.46 1.99 -16.84
CA TYR A 49 3.47 1.74 -15.79
C TYR A 49 3.28 0.34 -15.20
N ASP A 50 4.40 -0.31 -14.86
CA ASP A 50 4.34 -1.61 -14.19
C ASP A 50 3.96 -1.47 -12.71
N ARG A 51 3.50 -2.58 -12.12
CA ARG A 51 3.08 -2.65 -10.72
C ARG A 51 4.15 -2.14 -9.75
N ALA A 52 5.42 -2.47 -9.97
CA ALA A 52 6.48 -2.10 -9.05
C ALA A 52 6.70 -0.58 -9.04
N GLU A 53 6.67 0.04 -10.21
CA GLU A 53 6.80 1.49 -10.38
C GLU A 53 5.59 2.23 -9.81
N ILE A 54 4.38 1.69 -9.98
CA ILE A 54 3.17 2.28 -9.39
C ILE A 54 3.26 2.26 -7.86
N LEU A 55 3.56 1.10 -7.26
CA LEU A 55 3.72 0.95 -5.81
C LEU A 55 4.83 1.85 -5.27
N HIS A 56 5.94 1.98 -6.00
CA HIS A 56 7.01 2.91 -5.64
C HIS A 56 6.54 4.36 -5.61
N ARG A 57 5.74 4.78 -6.59
CA ARG A 57 5.26 6.17 -6.73
C ARG A 57 4.16 6.55 -5.73
N LEU A 58 3.49 5.60 -5.10
CA LEU A 58 2.52 5.89 -4.03
C LEU A 58 3.10 6.72 -2.88
N ARG A 59 4.43 6.69 -2.70
CA ARG A 59 5.13 7.53 -1.73
C ARG A 59 5.03 9.03 -1.98
N PHE A 60 4.58 9.45 -3.17
CA PHE A 60 4.38 10.86 -3.52
C PHE A 60 2.92 11.30 -3.40
N VAL A 61 2.01 10.38 -3.09
CA VAL A 61 0.58 10.65 -3.01
C VAL A 61 0.22 11.18 -1.62
N PRO A 62 -0.32 12.41 -1.51
CA PRO A 62 -0.83 12.92 -0.24
C PRO A 62 -2.00 12.07 0.28
N PRO A 63 -2.09 11.82 1.60
CA PRO A 63 -3.18 11.01 2.12
C PRO A 63 -4.53 11.73 2.06
N SER A 64 -5.61 11.00 1.83
CA SER A 64 -6.98 11.53 1.86
C SER A 64 -7.56 11.64 3.27
N SER A 65 -6.90 11.01 4.26
CA SER A 65 -7.26 11.07 5.68
C SER A 65 -6.04 10.72 6.53
N SER A 66 -6.02 11.12 7.81
CA SER A 66 -5.03 10.59 8.77
C SER A 66 -5.05 9.06 8.81
N PHE A 67 -3.88 8.45 9.04
CA PHE A 67 -3.74 7.01 9.11
C PHE A 67 -4.74 6.37 10.08
N ARG A 68 -5.50 5.37 9.59
CA ARG A 68 -6.59 4.70 10.30
C ARG A 68 -7.76 5.58 10.75
N ALA A 69 -7.85 6.85 10.35
CA ALA A 69 -8.98 7.70 10.70
C ALA A 69 -10.17 7.54 9.76
N GLY A 70 -9.92 7.22 8.48
CA GLY A 70 -10.93 7.09 7.44
C GLY A 70 -10.95 5.73 6.73
N TYR A 71 -11.98 5.54 5.92
CA TYR A 71 -12.07 4.49 4.90
C TYR A 71 -11.91 5.14 3.53
N SER A 72 -11.05 4.57 2.68
CA SER A 72 -10.88 4.98 1.28
C SER A 72 -10.45 3.76 0.46
N TYR A 73 -11.39 3.21 -0.31
CA TYR A 73 -11.16 2.04 -1.16
C TYR A 73 -9.96 2.27 -2.07
N SER A 74 -8.93 1.42 -2.04
CA SER A 74 -7.69 1.61 -2.81
C SER A 74 -7.22 0.32 -3.47
N ASN A 75 -7.11 0.32 -4.80
CA ASN A 75 -6.61 -0.81 -5.60
C ASN A 75 -5.16 -1.12 -5.29
N PHE A 76 -4.29 -0.11 -5.37
CA PHE A 76 -2.86 -0.32 -5.10
C PHE A 76 -2.54 -0.49 -3.62
N GLY A 77 -3.39 0.00 -2.72
CA GLY A 77 -3.34 -0.40 -1.31
C GLY A 77 -3.57 -1.91 -1.13
N LEU A 78 -4.63 -2.45 -1.72
CA LEU A 78 -4.90 -3.90 -1.67
C LEU A 78 -3.79 -4.71 -2.36
N THR A 79 -3.29 -4.23 -3.49
CA THR A 79 -2.19 -4.85 -4.25
C THR A 79 -0.94 -4.96 -3.41
N GLU A 80 -0.51 -3.88 -2.76
CA GLU A 80 0.64 -3.92 -1.84
C GLU A 80 0.43 -4.94 -0.72
N GLY A 81 -0.75 -4.93 -0.09
CA GLY A 81 -1.04 -5.84 1.02
C GLY A 81 -0.88 -7.31 0.63
N ALA A 82 -1.19 -7.62 -0.63
CA ALA A 82 -1.10 -8.97 -1.15
C ALA A 82 0.31 -9.34 -1.66
N VAL A 83 1.02 -8.39 -2.28
CA VAL A 83 2.46 -8.53 -2.60
C VAL A 83 3.24 -8.82 -1.31
N ALA A 84 3.10 -7.98 -0.29
CA ALA A 84 3.77 -8.15 1.00
C ALA A 84 3.40 -9.48 1.68
N ALA A 85 2.13 -9.91 1.61
CA ALA A 85 1.70 -11.19 2.18
C ALA A 85 2.32 -12.41 1.48
N ALA A 86 2.58 -12.32 0.18
CA ALA A 86 3.17 -13.41 -0.60
C ALA A 86 4.69 -13.55 -0.40
N MET A 87 5.41 -12.44 -0.16
CA MET A 87 6.88 -12.41 -0.08
C MET A 87 7.50 -13.48 0.83
N PRO A 88 7.05 -13.71 2.08
CA PRO A 88 7.65 -14.72 2.97
C PRO A 88 7.47 -16.15 2.47
N THR A 89 6.55 -16.39 1.53
CA THR A 89 6.24 -17.71 1.00
C THR A 89 7.08 -18.07 -0.23
N GLY A 90 7.77 -17.10 -0.83
CA GLY A 90 8.50 -17.27 -2.09
C GLY A 90 7.59 -17.52 -3.31
N LYS A 91 6.26 -17.36 -3.16
CA LYS A 91 5.29 -17.52 -4.25
C LYS A 91 4.99 -16.17 -4.89
N SER A 92 4.54 -16.22 -6.14
CA SER A 92 4.02 -15.04 -6.83
C SER A 92 2.67 -14.61 -6.27
N TRP A 93 2.47 -13.29 -6.26
CA TRP A 93 1.17 -12.63 -6.21
C TRP A 93 0.85 -12.05 -7.58
#